data_AF-A0A2J6I3I1-F1
#
_entry.id   AF-A0A2J6I3I1-F1
#
_cell.length_a   1.000
_cell.length_b   1.000
_cell.length_c   1.000
_cell.angle_alpha   90.00
_cell.angle_beta   90.00
_cell.angle_gamma   90.00
#
_symmetry.space_group_name_H-M   'P 1'
#
loop_
_entity.id
_entity.type
_entity.pdbx_description
1 polymer ?
#
loop_
_entity_poly.entity_id
_entity_poly.type
_entity_poly.pdbx_seq_one_letter_code
_entity_poly.pdbx_strand_id
1 'polypeptide(L)' 'MKKIKNILIVLFVCFTLVSFGQSMGPSDPGGDPSSGGGDPIGGGAPIGGGTFILLGLAGIYVGKKIYNLNKEELEE' A
#
# COMPACT_ATOMS: atom_id res chain seq x y z
N MET A 1 29.56 2.75 9.25
CA MET A 1 28.17 3.29 9.24
C MET A 1 27.42 3.03 7.94
N LYS A 2 27.96 3.35 6.75
CA LYS A 2 27.29 3.10 5.45
C LYS A 2 26.83 1.65 5.22
N LYS A 3 27.67 0.66 5.58
CA LYS A 3 27.33 -0.77 5.45
C LYS A 3 26.14 -1.19 6.34
N ILE A 4 26.10 -0.69 7.58
CA ILE A 4 25.01 -0.95 8.53
C ILE A 4 23.70 -0.32 8.03
N LYS A 5 23.76 0.92 7.54
CA LYS A 5 22.60 1.60 6.93
C LYS A 5 22.03 0.80 5.75
N ASN A 6 22.89 0.30 4.85
CA ASN A 6 22.43 -0.50 3.71
C ASN A 6 21.78 -1.81 4.16
N ILE A 7 22.32 -2.48 5.17
CA ILE A 7 21.73 -3.70 5.74
C ILE A 7 20.34 -3.42 6.31
N LEU A 8 20.16 -2.32 7.04
CA LEU A 8 18.85 -1.94 7.59
C LEU A 8 17.82 -1.63 6.49
N ILE A 9 18.24 -0.99 5.40
CA ILE A 9 17.36 -0.72 4.25
C ILE A 9 16.90 -2.03 3.60
N VAL A 10 17.82 -2.95 3.34
CA VAL A 10 17.48 -4.26 2.75
C VAL A 10 16.54 -5.04 3.67
N LEU A 11 16.80 -5.02 4.98
CA LEU A 11 15.95 -5.69 5.97
C LEU A 11 14.53 -5.09 5.98
N PHE A 12 14.42 -3.77 5.94
CA PHE A 12 13.12 -3.08 5.88
C PHE A 12 12.33 -3.45 4.62
N VAL A 13 12.99 -3.47 3.45
CA VAL A 13 12.35 -3.88 2.19
C VAL A 13 11.88 -5.34 2.26
N CYS A 14 12.71 -6.27 2.71
CA CYS A 14 12.32 -7.67 2.87
C CYS A 14 11.15 -7.83 3.85
N PHE A 15 11.16 -7.09 4.97
CA PHE A 15 10.08 -7.11 5.95
C PHE A 15 8.74 -6.68 5.36
N THR A 16 8.73 -5.63 4.53
CA THR A 16 7.51 -5.19 3.84
C THR A 16 6.97 -6.24 2.86
N LEU A 17 7.85 -6.88 2.08
CA LEU A 17 7.44 -7.91 1.12
C LEU A 17 6.78 -9.12 1.79
N VAL A 18 7.30 -9.55 2.95
CA VAL A 18 6.72 -10.67 3.72
C VAL A 18 5.44 -10.26 4.45
N SER A 19 5.40 -9.05 5.03
CA SER A 19 4.25 -8.60 5.83
C SER A 19 2.99 -8.34 5.01
N PHE A 20 3.15 -7.96 3.73
CA PHE A 20 2.03 -7.72 2.82
C PHE A 20 1.75 -8.89 1.86
N GLY A 21 2.51 -9.99 1.94
CA GLY A 21 2.25 -11.21 1.16
C GLY A 21 1.04 -11.97 1.70
N GLN A 22 -0.12 -11.81 1.06
CA GLN A 22 -1.32 -12.56 1.42
C GLN A 22 -1.17 -14.02 0.94
N SER A 23 -0.97 -14.96 1.85
CA SER A 23 -1.14 -16.39 1.57
C SER A 23 -2.63 -16.70 1.59
N MET A 24 -3.31 -16.53 0.46
CA MET A 24 -4.65 -17.09 0.31
C MET A 24 -4.48 -18.59 0.09
N GLY A 25 -4.88 -19.40 1.09
CA GLY A 25 -5.22 -20.80 0.79
C GLY A 25 -6.30 -20.83 -0.30
N PRO A 26 -6.51 -21.96 -1.00
CA PRO A 26 -7.64 -22.08 -1.90
C PRO A 26 -8.89 -21.62 -1.14
N SER A 27 -9.55 -20.59 -1.67
CA SER A 27 -10.77 -20.06 -1.07
C SER A 27 -11.76 -21.22 -0.93
N ASP A 28 -12.53 -21.26 0.16
CA ASP A 28 -13.74 -22.08 0.18
C ASP A 28 -14.51 -21.74 -1.11
N PRO A 29 -14.92 -22.71 -1.96
CA PRO A 29 -15.57 -22.45 -3.24
C PRO A 29 -16.82 -21.55 -3.16
N GLY A 30 -17.25 -21.17 -1.96
CA GLY A 30 -18.43 -20.38 -1.70
C GLY A 30 -19.67 -21.25 -1.75
N GLY A 31 -20.70 -20.85 -1.03
CA GLY A 31 -22.03 -21.45 -1.18
C GLY A 31 -22.66 -21.08 -2.52
N ASP A 32 -23.71 -21.80 -2.91
CA ASP A 32 -24.53 -21.44 -4.07
C ASP A 32 -25.01 -19.97 -3.96
N PRO A 33 -24.62 -19.07 -4.88
CA PRO A 33 -25.00 -17.66 -4.83
C PRO A 33 -26.51 -17.43 -5.02
N SER A 34 -27.24 -18.44 -5.47
CA SER A 34 -28.71 -18.40 -5.65
C SER A 34 -29.45 -18.56 -4.32
N SER A 35 -28.81 -19.20 -3.35
CA SER A 35 -29.31 -19.37 -1.99
C SER A 35 -28.79 -18.19 -1.19
N GLY A 36 -29.61 -17.18 -0.91
CA GLY A 36 -29.24 -15.86 -0.34
C GLY A 36 -28.52 -15.80 1.02
N GLY A 37 -27.79 -16.86 1.41
CA GLY A 37 -26.86 -16.93 2.53
C GLY A 37 -25.48 -17.51 2.18
N GLY A 38 -25.13 -17.67 0.89
CA GLY A 38 -23.77 -18.05 0.48
C GLY A 38 -22.78 -16.90 0.69
N ASP A 39 -21.64 -17.18 1.33
CA ASP A 39 -20.54 -16.22 1.43
C ASP A 39 -20.11 -15.76 0.03
N PRO A 40 -19.82 -14.46 -0.19
CA PRO A 40 -19.42 -13.96 -1.49
C PRO A 40 -18.19 -14.71 -2.00
N ILE A 41 -18.27 -15.21 -3.24
CA ILE A 41 -17.15 -15.86 -3.91
C ILE A 41 -16.03 -14.82 -4.09
N GLY A 42 -14.94 -14.99 -3.34
CA GLY A 42 -13.76 -14.11 -3.35
C GLY A 42 -13.61 -13.24 -2.10
N GLY A 43 -12.38 -12.84 -1.76
CA GLY A 43 -12.15 -12.12 -0.51
C GLY A 43 -10.70 -11.76 -0.14
N GLY A 44 -9.75 -11.75 -1.09
CA GLY A 44 -8.35 -11.44 -0.75
C GLY A 44 -7.60 -10.62 -1.80
N ALA A 45 -8.31 -9.87 -2.63
CA ALA A 45 -7.67 -8.85 -3.45
C ALA A 45 -7.13 -7.74 -2.52
N PRO A 46 -5.84 -7.39 -2.59
CA PRO A 46 -5.23 -6.42 -1.69
C PRO A 46 -5.63 -4.97 -2.05
N ILE A 47 -6.88 -4.60 -1.77
CA ILE A 47 -7.44 -3.25 -1.98
C ILE A 47 -6.69 -2.21 -1.13
N GLY A 48 -6.17 -2.62 0.04
CA GLY A 48 -5.39 -1.76 0.92
C GLY A 48 -4.11 -1.24 0.27
N GLY A 49 -3.37 -2.08 -0.46
CA GLY A 49 -2.09 -1.71 -1.07
C GLY A 49 -2.22 -0.59 -2.10
N GLY A 50 -3.18 -0.71 -3.02
CA GLY A 50 -3.47 0.32 -4.01
C GLY A 50 -3.90 1.65 -3.37
N THR A 51 -4.72 1.57 -2.32
CA THR A 51 -5.21 2.74 -1.58
C THR A 51 -4.07 3.50 -0.90
N PHE A 52 -3.12 2.81 -0.27
CA PHE A 52 -1.94 3.44 0.35
C PHE A 52 -1.03 4.10 -0.68
N ILE A 53 -0.85 3.50 -1.86
CA ILE A 53 -0.05 4.11 -2.95
C ILE A 53 -0.69 5.41 -3.42
N LEU A 54 -2.01 5.41 -3.64
CA LEU A 54 -2.74 6.61 -4.06
C LEU A 54 -2.67 7.72 -3.00
N LEU A 55 -2.85 7.37 -1.72
CA LEU A 55 -2.67 8.31 -0.60
C LEU A 55 -1.25 8.88 -0.54
N GLY A 56 -0.25 8.03 -0.73
CA GLY A 56 1.16 8.46 -0.76
C GLY A 56 1.45 9.45 -1.89
N LEU A 57 0.99 9.16 -3.10
CA LEU A 57 1.14 10.05 -4.26
C LEU A 57 0.40 11.38 -4.06
N ALA A 58 -0.81 11.34 -3.50
CA ALA A 58 -1.58 12.54 -3.17
C ALA A 58 -0.83 13.41 -2.14
N GLY A 59 -0.30 12.81 -1.07
CA GLY A 59 0.48 13.51 -0.06
C GLY A 59 1.75 14.16 -0.61
N ILE A 60 2.50 13.43 -1.46
CA ILE A 60 3.70 13.97 -2.13
C ILE A 60 3.33 15.17 -3.02
N TYR A 61 2.25 15.08 -3.79
CA TYR A 61 1.82 16.17 -4.67
C TYR A 61 1.42 17.42 -3.86
N VAL A 62 0.62 17.27 -2.81
CA VAL A 62 0.23 18.39 -1.92
C VAL A 62 1.46 19.01 -1.27
N GLY A 63 2.39 18.19 -0.75
CA GLY A 63 3.64 18.68 -0.17
C GLY A 63 4.48 19.47 -1.17
N LYS A 64 4.65 18.96 -2.41
CA LYS A 64 5.37 19.67 -3.48
C LYS A 64 4.70 21.00 -3.83
N LYS A 65 3.36 21.04 -3.89
CA LYS A 65 2.61 22.25 -4.21
C LYS A 65 2.81 23.35 -3.16
N ILE A 66 2.71 23.00 -1.87
CA ILE A 66 2.93 23.94 -0.77
C ILE A 66 4.38 24.43 -0.76
N TYR A 67 5.35 23.54 -0.98
CA TYR A 67 6.76 23.91 -1.05
C TYR A 67 7.03 24.93 -2.16
N ASN A 68 6.49 24.72 -3.36
CA ASN A 68 6.67 25.65 -4.47
C ASN A 68 6.05 27.02 -4.20
N LEU A 69 4.85 27.08 -3.60
CA LEU A 69 4.20 28.35 -3.26
C LEU A 69 5.03 29.16 -2.26
N ASN A 70 5.57 28.52 -1.21
CA ASN A 70 6.44 29.20 -0.24
C ASN A 70 7.76 29.65 -0.88
N LYS A 71 8.28 28.89 -1.85
CA LYS A 71 9.51 29.26 -2.56
C LYS A 71 9.29 30.49 -3.46
N GLU A 72 8.15 30.57 -4.14
CA GLU A 72 7.77 31.72 -4.96
C GLU A 72 7.56 32.98 -4.10
N GLU A 73 6.90 32.87 -2.94
CA GLU A 73 6.72 33.98 -2.00
C GLU A 73 8.03 34.52 -1.39
N LEU A 74 9.06 33.66 -1.24
CA LEU A 74 10.37 34.07 -0.73
C LEU A 74 11.29 34.65 -1.82
N GLU A 75 10.94 34.48 -3.09
CA GLU A 75 11.70 35.00 -4.24
C GLU A 75 11.12 36.31 -4.80
N GLU A 76 9.90 36.70 -4.38
CA GLU A 76 9.31 38.05 -4.54
C GLU A 76 9.72 39.00 -3.39
#